data_AF-A0A4Q9N1S2-F1
#
_entry.id   AF-A0A4Q9N1S2-F1
#
_cell.length_a   1.000
_cell.length_b   1.000
_cell.length_c   1.000
_cell.angle_alpha   90.00
_cell.angle_beta   90.00
_cell.angle_gamma   90.00
#
_symmetry.space_group_name_H-M   'P 1'
#
loop_
_entity.id
_entity.type
_entity.pdbx_description
1 polymer ?
#
loop_
_entity_poly.entity_id
_entity_poly.type
_entity_poly.pdbx_seq_one_letter_code
_entity_poly.pdbx_strand_id
1 'polypeptide(L)'
;MKRTNTYIPNVTADTLMLQENDEDPLEDWEESVSEMFEWVGMAALGSQRLSAGDRCDPYISVYAPPDPSQVGDLTVIRWTGFITSEFLSQVVETILSPNVASPSFVSVTAHAVPTSPVTYIPDDPLKAHPSLRAPHVDAEDTISLVCMREEGAAGQAGCCWLLAESIGRWDKRRG
;
A
#
# COMPACT_ATOMS: atom_id res chain seq x y z
N MET A 1 -8.26 14.88 -2.70
CA MET A 1 -8.69 15.53 -1.45
C MET A 1 -7.46 15.80 -0.60
N LYS A 2 -7.20 17.07 -0.26
CA LYS A 2 -6.15 17.44 0.69
C LYS A 2 -6.74 17.52 2.10
N ARG A 3 -6.03 17.00 3.09
CA ARG A 3 -6.35 17.05 4.51
C ARG A 3 -5.13 17.53 5.28
N THR A 4 -5.37 18.32 6.31
CA THR A 4 -4.35 18.84 7.22
C THR A 4 -4.59 18.24 8.61
N ASN A 5 -3.59 18.27 9.49
CA ASN A 5 -3.73 17.83 10.87
C ASN A 5 -4.13 16.33 11.01
N THR A 6 -3.50 15.48 10.20
CA THR A 6 -3.72 14.03 10.17
C THR A 6 -2.52 13.32 10.78
N TYR A 7 -2.73 12.27 11.58
CA TYR A 7 -1.66 11.38 12.03
C TYR A 7 -1.12 10.57 10.86
N ILE A 8 0.17 10.69 10.59
CA ILE A 8 0.90 10.03 9.50
C ILE A 8 1.95 9.11 10.14
N PRO A 9 1.94 7.79 9.85
CA PRO A 9 2.94 6.86 10.33
C PRO A 9 4.34 7.27 9.87
N ASN A 10 5.33 7.09 10.74
CA ASN A 10 6.72 7.24 10.35
C ASN A 10 7.19 5.94 9.70
N VAL A 11 7.17 5.93 8.37
CA VAL A 11 7.70 4.82 7.58
C VAL A 11 9.21 4.95 7.51
N THR A 12 9.93 3.89 7.88
CA THR A 12 11.39 3.78 7.71
C THR A 12 11.72 2.60 6.79
N ALA A 13 12.99 2.44 6.43
CA ALA A 13 13.44 1.26 5.68
C ALA A 13 13.11 -0.03 6.45
N ASP A 14 13.21 0.00 7.78
CA ASP A 14 12.92 -1.13 8.67
C ASP A 14 11.44 -1.52 8.65
N THR A 15 10.53 -0.55 8.51
CA THR A 15 9.10 -0.84 8.33
C THR A 15 8.84 -1.61 7.03
N LEU A 16 9.62 -1.35 5.97
CA LEU A 16 9.37 -1.88 4.63
C LEU A 16 10.18 -3.15 4.32
N MET A 17 11.21 -3.46 5.11
CA MET A 17 12.15 -4.54 4.86
C MET A 17 12.28 -5.42 6.10
N LEU A 18 12.03 -6.73 5.95
CA LEU A 18 12.23 -7.69 7.03
C LEU A 18 13.72 -7.75 7.38
N GLN A 19 14.07 -7.52 8.65
CA GLN A 19 15.43 -7.65 9.14
C GLN A 19 15.72 -9.09 9.56
N GLU A 20 16.86 -9.65 9.11
CA GLU A 20 17.23 -11.06 9.38
C GLU A 20 17.88 -11.30 10.75
N ASN A 21 18.09 -10.25 11.58
CA ASN A 21 19.03 -10.31 12.72
C ASN A 21 18.40 -10.40 14.14
N ASP A 22 17.08 -10.34 14.30
CA ASP A 22 16.43 -10.44 15.63
C ASP A 22 15.84 -11.83 15.90
N GLU A 23 15.54 -12.14 17.18
CA GLU A 23 15.09 -13.47 17.65
C GLU A 23 13.57 -13.74 17.47
N ASP A 24 12.73 -12.70 17.37
CA ASP A 24 11.29 -12.75 16.96
C ASP A 24 10.95 -11.66 15.89
N PRO A 25 11.66 -11.58 14.75
CA PRO A 25 11.58 -10.46 13.82
C PRO A 25 10.34 -10.46 12.92
N LEU A 26 9.70 -11.64 12.76
CA LEU A 26 8.66 -11.81 11.74
C LEU A 26 7.29 -11.36 12.23
N GLU A 27 6.91 -11.71 13.46
CA GLU A 27 5.58 -11.36 14.01
C GLU A 27 5.46 -9.84 14.21
N ASP A 28 6.48 -9.21 14.81
CA ASP A 28 6.54 -7.76 14.99
C ASP A 28 6.53 -7.00 13.65
N TRP A 29 7.25 -7.51 12.65
CA TRP A 29 7.24 -6.94 11.31
C TRP A 29 5.88 -7.10 10.62
N GLU A 30 5.26 -8.28 10.71
CA GLU A 30 3.93 -8.53 10.16
C GLU A 30 2.87 -7.63 10.81
N GLU A 31 2.94 -7.41 12.14
CA GLU A 31 2.07 -6.49 12.86
C GLU A 31 2.26 -5.05 12.37
N SER A 32 3.51 -4.57 12.29
CA SER A 32 3.82 -3.22 11.79
C SER A 32 3.35 -3.00 10.35
N VAL A 33 3.53 -4.00 9.49
CA VAL A 33 3.05 -3.98 8.10
C VAL A 33 1.53 -3.96 8.05
N SER A 34 0.86 -4.79 8.87
CA SER A 34 -0.60 -4.84 8.97
C SER A 34 -1.18 -3.49 9.41
N GLU A 35 -0.64 -2.91 10.48
CA GLU A 35 -1.02 -1.59 10.99
C GLU A 35 -0.84 -0.48 9.93
N MET A 36 0.27 -0.54 9.17
CA MET A 36 0.54 0.39 8.09
C MET A 36 -0.49 0.30 6.96
N PHE A 37 -0.83 -0.92 6.50
CA PHE A 37 -1.83 -1.09 5.46
C PHE A 37 -3.26 -0.80 5.95
N GLU A 38 -3.56 -1.03 7.22
CA GLU A 38 -4.82 -0.59 7.83
C GLU A 38 -4.92 0.94 7.82
N TRP A 39 -3.86 1.64 8.20
CA TRP A 39 -3.80 3.10 8.11
C TRP A 39 -4.00 3.60 6.68
N VAL A 40 -3.35 2.98 5.69
CA VAL A 40 -3.54 3.31 4.26
C VAL A 40 -5.01 3.13 3.85
N GLY A 41 -5.65 2.04 4.27
CA GLY A 41 -7.08 1.80 4.03
C GLY A 41 -7.95 2.89 4.66
N MET A 42 -7.68 3.26 5.90
CA MET A 42 -8.37 4.33 6.62
C MET A 42 -8.19 5.69 5.94
N ALA A 43 -7.00 5.96 5.38
CA ALA A 43 -6.69 7.16 4.63
C ALA A 43 -7.48 7.20 3.31
N ALA A 44 -7.53 6.09 2.57
CA ALA A 44 -8.28 5.95 1.32
C ALA A 44 -9.80 6.12 1.51
N LEU A 45 -10.35 5.61 2.62
CA LEU A 45 -11.75 5.81 3.02
C LEU A 45 -12.04 7.22 3.54
N GLY A 46 -10.99 8.01 3.78
CA GLY A 46 -11.14 9.33 4.36
C GLY A 46 -11.69 9.27 5.79
N SER A 47 -11.27 8.28 6.58
CA SER A 47 -11.70 8.12 7.97
C SER A 47 -11.41 9.37 8.81
N GLN A 48 -12.33 9.68 9.73
CA GLN A 48 -12.13 10.72 10.73
C GLN A 48 -11.11 10.30 11.80
N ARG A 49 -10.90 8.99 12.00
CA ARG A 49 -10.02 8.45 13.04
C ARG A 49 -8.55 8.84 12.87
N LEU A 50 -8.17 9.28 11.67
CA LEU A 50 -6.81 9.76 11.41
C LEU A 50 -6.61 11.24 11.79
N SER A 51 -7.67 11.98 12.11
CA SER A 51 -7.58 13.39 12.48
C SER A 51 -7.00 13.55 13.88
N ALA A 52 -6.00 14.41 14.06
CA ALA A 52 -5.42 14.66 15.37
C ALA A 52 -6.36 15.37 16.36
N GLY A 53 -7.47 15.92 15.86
CA GLY A 53 -8.54 16.48 16.69
C GLY A 53 -9.67 15.49 17.01
N ASP A 54 -9.57 14.24 16.57
CA ASP A 54 -10.61 13.25 16.77
C ASP A 54 -10.71 12.82 18.24
N ARG A 55 -11.95 12.57 18.68
CA ARG A 55 -12.27 12.14 20.04
C ARG A 55 -13.34 11.07 19.96
N CYS A 56 -12.96 9.87 19.51
CA CYS A 56 -13.86 8.72 19.56
C CYS A 56 -14.14 8.33 20.99
N ASP A 57 -15.36 7.87 21.25
CA ASP A 57 -15.61 7.03 22.41
C ASP A 57 -14.90 5.68 22.19
N PRO A 58 -14.04 5.22 23.13
CA PRO A 58 -13.34 3.93 23.01
C PRO A 58 -14.26 2.70 22.93
N TYR A 59 -15.51 2.81 23.39
CA TYR A 59 -16.51 1.74 23.26
C TYR A 59 -17.15 1.69 21.86
N ILE A 60 -16.90 2.69 21.00
CA ILE A 60 -17.42 2.75 19.62
C ILE A 60 -16.33 2.33 18.61
N SER A 61 -15.10 2.79 18.80
CA SER A 61 -13.97 2.44 17.93
C SER A 61 -12.69 2.42 18.75
N VAL A 62 -11.94 1.33 18.61
CA VAL A 62 -10.63 1.13 19.25
C VAL A 62 -9.45 1.44 18.33
N TYR A 63 -9.70 1.72 17.04
CA TYR A 63 -8.65 2.05 16.09
C TYR A 63 -7.85 3.27 16.56
N ALA A 64 -6.52 3.11 16.57
CA ALA A 64 -5.55 4.17 16.76
C ALA A 64 -4.55 4.14 15.57
N PRO A 65 -4.03 5.30 15.14
CA PRO A 65 -2.94 5.32 14.16
C PRO A 65 -1.71 4.56 14.66
N PRO A 66 -0.93 3.92 13.76
CA PRO A 66 0.30 3.20 14.13
C PRO A 66 1.31 4.12 14.82
N ASP A 67 2.01 3.60 15.83
CA ASP A 67 3.10 4.31 16.51
C ASP A 67 4.47 3.80 16.00
N PRO A 68 5.44 4.70 15.74
CA PRO A 68 5.38 6.14 15.92
C PRO A 68 4.71 6.87 14.74
N SER A 69 3.88 7.87 15.06
CA SER A 69 3.25 8.77 14.06
C SER A 69 3.55 10.25 14.31
N GLN A 70 3.40 11.07 13.27
CA GLN A 70 3.52 12.52 13.32
C GLN A 70 2.31 13.21 12.70
N VAL A 71 1.98 14.42 13.16
CA VAL A 71 0.87 15.20 12.59
C VAL A 71 1.33 15.93 11.34
N GLY A 72 0.65 15.71 10.21
CA GLY A 72 1.00 16.34 8.94
C GLY A 72 -0.16 16.50 7.96
N ASP A 73 0.20 16.75 6.71
CA ASP A 73 -0.70 16.92 5.57
C ASP A 73 -0.80 15.64 4.74
N LEU A 74 -2.03 15.21 4.46
CA LEU A 74 -2.33 14.04 3.63
C LEU A 74 -3.03 14.49 2.34
N THR A 75 -2.57 13.98 1.20
CA THR A 75 -3.26 14.16 -0.09
C THR A 75 -3.67 12.81 -0.66
N VAL A 76 -4.98 12.60 -0.82
CA VAL A 76 -5.55 11.39 -1.41
C VAL A 76 -6.07 11.70 -2.80
N ILE A 77 -5.62 10.94 -3.80
CA ILE A 77 -6.14 11.02 -5.17
C ILE A 77 -6.84 9.71 -5.48
N ARG A 78 -8.06 9.78 -6.01
CA ARG A 78 -8.86 8.61 -6.37
C ARG A 78 -9.25 8.70 -7.83
N TRP A 79 -8.81 7.74 -8.61
CA TRP A 79 -9.27 7.52 -9.98
C TRP A 79 -10.26 6.36 -10.01
N THR A 80 -11.32 6.50 -10.79
CA THR A 80 -12.37 5.48 -10.92
C THR A 80 -12.70 5.29 -12.39
N GLY A 81 -12.83 4.03 -12.82
CA GLY A 81 -13.13 3.67 -14.19
C GLY A 81 -12.15 2.62 -14.71
N PHE A 82 -12.03 2.53 -16.02
CA PHE A 82 -11.01 1.69 -16.65
C PHE A 82 -9.67 2.41 -16.63
N ILE A 83 -8.72 1.88 -15.86
CA ILE A 83 -7.36 2.40 -15.75
C ILE A 83 -6.44 1.47 -16.53
N THR A 84 -5.72 2.01 -17.51
CA THR A 84 -4.78 1.23 -18.33
C THR A 84 -3.50 0.95 -17.55
N SER A 85 -2.80 -0.12 -17.93
CA SER A 85 -1.45 -0.41 -17.40
C SER A 85 -0.49 0.75 -17.68
N GLU A 86 -0.56 1.37 -18.86
CA GLU A 86 0.24 2.54 -19.23
C GLU A 86 0.06 3.71 -18.24
N PHE A 87 -1.18 4.00 -17.84
CA PHE A 87 -1.45 5.05 -16.86
C PHE A 87 -0.82 4.72 -15.49
N LEU A 88 -0.94 3.46 -15.03
CA LEU A 88 -0.33 3.04 -13.78
C LEU A 88 1.20 3.13 -13.84
N SER A 89 1.81 2.72 -14.96
CA SER A 89 3.25 2.87 -15.18
C SER A 89 3.68 4.34 -15.08
N GLN A 90 2.97 5.25 -15.73
CA GLN A 90 3.27 6.70 -15.66
C GLN A 90 3.13 7.26 -14.23
N VAL A 91 2.13 6.80 -13.47
CA VAL A 91 1.97 7.20 -12.06
C VAL A 91 3.17 6.73 -11.23
N VAL A 92 3.57 5.47 -11.36
CA VAL A 92 4.74 4.92 -10.65
C VAL A 92 6.02 5.63 -11.05
N GLU A 93 6.25 5.86 -12.35
CA GLU A 93 7.40 6.62 -12.86
C GLU A 93 7.44 8.05 -12.29
N THR A 94 6.28 8.70 -12.19
CA THR A 94 6.17 10.05 -11.61
C THR A 94 6.54 10.05 -10.13
N ILE A 95 6.07 9.06 -9.36
CA ILE A 95 6.39 8.90 -7.93
C ILE A 95 7.89 8.67 -7.73
N LEU A 96 8.50 7.84 -8.59
CA LEU A 96 9.92 7.52 -8.53
C LEU A 96 10.81 8.62 -9.14
N SER A 97 10.23 9.60 -9.83
CA SER A 97 10.99 10.65 -10.51
C SER A 97 11.77 11.53 -9.52
N PRO A 98 13.09 11.71 -9.69
CA PRO A 98 13.89 12.56 -8.82
C PRO A 98 13.52 14.05 -8.93
N ASN A 99 12.80 14.43 -9.98
CA ASN A 99 12.38 15.82 -10.24
C ASN A 99 11.17 16.25 -9.40
N VAL A 100 10.52 15.31 -8.72
CA VAL A 100 9.38 15.59 -7.84
C VAL A 100 9.87 15.51 -6.40
N ALA A 101 9.57 16.55 -5.61
CA ALA A 101 9.81 16.56 -4.18
C ALA A 101 9.04 15.38 -3.55
N SER A 102 9.78 14.47 -2.93
CA SER A 102 9.20 13.27 -2.32
C SER A 102 8.55 13.62 -0.98
N PRO A 103 7.28 13.23 -0.74
CA PRO A 103 6.73 13.21 0.61
C PRO A 103 7.45 12.15 1.46
N SER A 104 7.11 12.06 2.76
CA SER A 104 7.64 11.03 3.65
C SER A 104 7.45 9.61 3.10
N PHE A 105 6.28 9.32 2.53
CA PHE A 105 6.03 8.14 1.71
C PHE A 105 4.86 8.38 0.76
N VAL A 106 4.71 7.49 -0.21
CA VAL A 106 3.54 7.42 -1.10
C VAL A 106 2.93 6.04 -0.98
N SER A 107 1.60 5.96 -1.02
CA SER A 107 0.90 4.70 -1.18
C SER A 107 -0.01 4.72 -2.40
N VAL A 108 -0.04 3.61 -3.14
CA VAL A 108 -0.87 3.39 -4.31
C VAL A 108 -1.66 2.12 -4.10
N THR A 109 -2.97 2.27 -3.91
CA THR A 109 -3.90 1.13 -3.84
C THR A 109 -4.71 1.04 -5.12
N ALA A 110 -4.69 -0.14 -5.74
CA ALA A 110 -5.45 -0.46 -6.93
C ALA A 110 -6.42 -1.60 -6.62
N HIS A 111 -7.67 -1.41 -7.03
CA HIS A 111 -8.68 -2.47 -7.04
C HIS A 111 -8.83 -2.96 -8.48
N ALA A 112 -8.48 -4.22 -8.71
CA ALA A 112 -8.69 -4.89 -9.98
C ALA A 112 -10.15 -5.35 -10.11
N VAL A 113 -10.49 -5.86 -11.29
CA VAL A 113 -11.82 -6.40 -11.58
C VAL A 113 -11.87 -7.86 -11.10
N PRO A 114 -12.59 -8.19 -10.00
CA PRO A 114 -12.52 -9.53 -9.43
C PRO A 114 -13.13 -10.60 -10.35
N THR A 115 -14.00 -10.20 -11.27
CA THR A 115 -14.61 -11.07 -12.29
C THR A 115 -13.77 -11.21 -13.56
N SER A 116 -12.56 -10.62 -13.62
CA SER A 116 -11.67 -10.83 -14.76
C SER A 116 -11.20 -12.28 -14.79
N PRO A 117 -11.34 -12.99 -15.93
CA PRO A 117 -10.96 -14.40 -16.01
C PRO A 117 -9.45 -14.61 -15.95
N VAL A 118 -8.67 -13.60 -16.37
CA VAL A 118 -7.21 -13.58 -16.34
C VAL A 118 -6.77 -12.22 -15.83
N THR A 119 -5.99 -12.20 -14.76
CA THR A 119 -5.47 -10.98 -14.12
C THR A 119 -3.96 -10.85 -14.23
N TYR A 120 -3.25 -11.96 -14.40
CA TYR A 120 -1.81 -12.00 -14.56
C TYR A 120 -1.42 -12.80 -15.80
N ILE A 121 -0.44 -12.28 -16.55
CA ILE A 121 0.18 -12.98 -17.67
C ILE A 121 1.59 -13.35 -17.21
N PRO A 122 1.96 -14.64 -17.21
CA PRO A 122 3.30 -15.05 -16.82
C PRO A 122 4.35 -14.49 -17.79
N ASP A 123 5.52 -14.14 -17.26
CA ASP A 123 6.63 -13.56 -18.05
C ASP A 123 7.12 -14.52 -19.15
N ASP A 124 7.02 -15.83 -18.90
CA ASP A 124 7.33 -16.88 -19.86
C ASP A 124 6.07 -17.71 -20.18
N PRO A 125 5.34 -17.37 -21.26
CA PRO A 125 4.10 -18.06 -21.63
C PRO A 125 4.33 -19.51 -22.08
N LEU A 126 5.58 -19.93 -22.29
CA LEU A 126 5.94 -21.31 -22.64
C LEU A 126 6.11 -22.19 -21.39
N LYS A 127 6.36 -21.60 -20.21
CA LYS A 127 6.57 -22.32 -18.96
C LYS A 127 5.35 -22.37 -18.06
N ALA A 128 4.47 -21.38 -18.16
CA ALA A 128 3.26 -21.31 -17.35
C ALA A 128 2.08 -20.81 -18.17
N HIS A 129 0.92 -21.43 -17.96
CA HIS A 129 -0.35 -20.90 -18.45
C HIS A 129 -0.89 -19.89 -17.43
N PRO A 130 -1.57 -18.81 -17.89
CA PRO A 130 -2.21 -17.88 -16.98
C PRO A 130 -3.23 -18.63 -16.12
N SER A 131 -3.18 -18.41 -14.80
CA SER A 131 -4.14 -18.98 -13.87
C SER A 131 -5.52 -18.40 -14.16
N LEU A 132 -6.45 -19.26 -14.57
CA LEU A 132 -7.84 -18.85 -14.76
C LEU A 132 -8.49 -18.62 -13.39
N ARG A 133 -9.15 -17.47 -13.25
CA ARG A 133 -9.94 -17.13 -12.07
C ARG A 133 -11.42 -17.40 -12.37
N ALA A 134 -12.07 -18.16 -11.49
CA ALA A 134 -13.53 -18.29 -11.51
C ALA A 134 -14.17 -17.05 -10.86
N PRO A 135 -15.09 -16.34 -11.53
CA PRO A 135 -15.81 -15.23 -10.91
C PRO A 135 -16.59 -15.71 -9.68
N HIS A 136 -16.50 -14.96 -8.58
CA HIS A 136 -17.24 -15.23 -7.36
C HIS A 136 -17.76 -13.91 -6.77
N VAL A 137 -18.84 -13.97 -5.99
CA VAL A 137 -19.46 -12.79 -5.37
C VAL A 137 -18.53 -12.13 -4.35
N ASP A 138 -17.78 -12.96 -3.61
CA ASP A 138 -16.79 -12.52 -2.62
C ASP A 138 -15.36 -12.48 -3.18
N ALA A 139 -15.22 -12.32 -4.51
CA ALA A 139 -13.90 -12.22 -5.12
C ALA A 139 -13.26 -10.87 -4.77
N GLU A 140 -12.04 -10.92 -4.26
CA GLU A 140 -11.23 -9.74 -3.97
C GLU A 140 -9.97 -9.74 -4.83
N ASP A 141 -9.59 -8.54 -5.26
CA ASP A 141 -8.35 -8.30 -5.99
C ASP A 141 -7.87 -6.89 -5.73
N THR A 142 -7.19 -6.73 -4.60
CA THR A 142 -6.64 -5.43 -4.20
C THR A 142 -5.14 -5.56 -4.08
N ILE A 143 -4.43 -4.61 -4.67
CA ILE A 143 -2.99 -4.48 -4.57
C ILE A 143 -2.71 -3.13 -3.94
N SER A 144 -1.89 -3.09 -2.90
CA SER A 144 -1.50 -1.87 -2.23
C SER A 144 0.02 -1.80 -2.14
N LEU A 145 0.58 -0.79 -2.79
CA LEU A 145 2.01 -0.47 -2.76
C LEU A 145 2.22 0.66 -1.75
N VAL A 146 3.22 0.52 -0.90
CA VAL A 146 3.79 1.62 -0.11
C VAL A 146 5.23 1.78 -0.58
N CYS A 147 5.63 3.01 -0.89
CA CYS A 147 7.00 3.32 -1.26
C CYS A 147 7.51 4.57 -0.56
N MET A 148 8.78 4.50 -0.19
CA MET A 148 9.53 5.58 0.43
C MET A 148 10.81 5.79 -0.36
N ARG A 149 11.13 7.06 -0.63
CA ARG A 149 12.43 7.41 -1.21
C ARG A 149 13.45 7.51 -0.09
N GLU A 150 14.58 6.84 -0.27
CA GLU A 150 15.71 6.94 0.65
C GLU A 150 16.64 8.06 0.18
N GLU A 151 16.91 9.03 1.07
CA GLU A 151 17.92 10.05 0.83
C GLU A 151 19.32 9.47 1.05
N GLY A 152 19.92 8.93 -0.01
CA GLY A 152 21.28 8.39 0.04
C GLY A 152 22.34 9.48 0.26
N ALA A 153 23.32 9.19 1.14
CA ALA A 153 24.57 9.94 1.16
C ALA A 153 25.33 9.66 -0.15
N ALA A 154 25.57 10.71 -0.96
CA ALA A 154 26.28 10.68 -2.25
C ALA A 154 25.46 10.33 -3.52
N GLY A 155 24.22 10.81 -3.65
CA GLY A 155 23.57 10.99 -4.95
C GLY A 155 23.04 9.73 -5.64
N GLN A 156 23.08 8.58 -4.98
CA GLN A 156 22.27 7.41 -5.34
C GLN A 156 20.97 7.45 -4.55
N ALA A 157 19.89 7.93 -5.18
CA ALA A 157 18.56 7.88 -4.58
C ALA A 157 18.06 6.41 -4.59
N GLY A 158 17.91 5.83 -3.41
CA GLY A 158 17.29 4.52 -3.22
C GLY A 158 15.76 4.63 -3.13
N CYS A 159 15.05 3.52 -3.31
CA CYS A 159 13.62 3.42 -3.03
C CYS A 159 13.33 2.13 -2.29
N CYS A 160 12.79 2.24 -1.08
CA CYS A 160 12.24 1.12 -0.34
C CYS A 160 10.76 1.00 -0.68
N TRP A 161 10.27 -0.22 -0.86
CA TRP A 161 8.87 -0.45 -1.17
C TRP A 161 8.38 -1.77 -0.62
N LEU A 162 7.09 -1.81 -0.32
CA LEU A 162 6.39 -2.99 0.14
C LEU A 162 5.06 -3.10 -0.61
N LEU A 163 4.74 -4.31 -1.06
CA LEU A 163 3.52 -4.61 -1.80
C LEU A 163 2.69 -5.63 -1.02
N ALA A 164 1.50 -5.21 -0.59
CA ALA A 164 0.49 -6.12 -0.07
C ALA A 164 -0.54 -6.46 -1.15
N GLU A 165 -0.95 -7.71 -1.16
CA GLU A 165 -1.98 -8.23 -2.05
C GLU A 165 -3.09 -8.84 -1.20
N SER A 166 -4.33 -8.38 -1.36
CA SER A 166 -5.52 -9.11 -0.90
C SER A 166 -6.10 -9.86 -2.10
N ILE A 167 -6.05 -11.19 -2.03
CA ILE A 167 -6.58 -12.08 -3.06
C ILE A 167 -7.64 -13.00 -2.48
N GLY A 168 -8.65 -13.28 -3.29
CA GLY A 168 -9.64 -14.29 -2.93
C GLY A 168 -8.97 -15.65 -2.65
N ARG A 169 -9.50 -16.38 -1.68
CA ARG A 169 -9.04 -17.72 -1.23
C ARG A 169 -8.74 -18.73 -2.36
N TRP A 170 -9.41 -18.58 -3.49
CA TRP A 170 -9.33 -19.50 -4.63
C TRP A 170 -8.45 -18.98 -5.78
N ASP A 171 -7.83 -17.83 -5.62
CA ASP A 171 -6.89 -17.28 -6.58
C ASP A 171 -5.51 -17.94 -6.38
N LYS A 172 -5.01 -18.57 -7.45
CA LYS A 172 -3.71 -19.27 -7.48
C LYS A 172 -2.74 -18.63 -8.46
N ARG A 173 -2.75 -17.29 -8.57
CA ARG A 173 -1.86 -16.54 -9.48
C ARG A 173 -0.37 -16.71 -9.21
N ARG A 174 -0.01 -17.07 -7.98
CA ARG A 174 1.33 -17.54 -7.62
C ARG A 174 1.18 -19.03 -7.30
N GLY A 175 1.58 -19.87 -8.26
CA GLY A 175 1.65 -21.32 -8.09
C GLY A 175 2.74 -21.73 -7.12
#